data_AF-A0A063ZD48-F1
#
_entry.id   AF-A0A063ZD48-F1
#
_cell.length_a   1.000
_cell.length_b   1.000
_cell.length_c   1.000
_cell.angle_alpha   90.00
_cell.angle_beta   90.00
_cell.angle_gamma   90.00
#
_symmetry.space_group_name_H-M   'P 1'
#
loop_
_entity.id
_entity.type
_entity.pdbx_description
1 polymer ?
#
loop_
_entity_poly.entity_id
_entity_poly.type
_entity_poly.pdbx_seq_one_letter_code
_entity_poly.pdbx_strand_id
1 'polypeptide(L)'
;MAVTEEEQQTVLAKVRDVLSTYHTRDAVFSELEILGFEARAEHGDVISMENTPAEVFVQLFVNERGDVFDSHVVTFEEIELKPKGG
;
A
#
# COMPACT_ATOMS: atom_id res chain seq x y z
N MET A 1 2.21 18.05 -10.62
CA MET A 1 3.35 18.30 -9.71
C MET A 1 4.02 16.95 -9.54
N ALA A 2 5.34 16.86 -9.72
CA ALA A 2 6.05 15.62 -9.40
C ALA A 2 6.03 15.47 -7.87
N VAL A 3 5.75 14.27 -7.36
CA VAL A 3 5.90 14.01 -5.92
C VAL A 3 7.36 14.27 -5.54
N THR A 4 7.59 14.93 -4.40
CA THR A 4 8.96 15.04 -3.91
C THR A 4 9.36 13.70 -3.29
N GLU A 5 10.60 13.27 -3.51
CA GLU A 5 11.14 12.04 -2.92
C GLU A 5 10.95 12.02 -1.39
N GLU A 6 11.06 13.19 -0.75
CA GLU A 6 10.84 13.36 0.69
C GLU A 6 9.39 13.08 1.14
N GLU A 7 8.40 13.55 0.38
CA GLU A 7 6.98 13.26 0.63
C GLU A 7 6.68 11.77 0.44
N GLN A 8 7.21 11.16 -0.63
CA GLN A 8 7.03 9.73 -0.90
C GLN A 8 7.67 8.87 0.21
N GLN A 9 8.91 9.18 0.63
CA GLN A 9 9.58 8.47 1.73
C GLN A 9 8.83 8.64 3.06
N THR A 10 8.25 9.81 3.31
CA THR A 10 7.42 10.06 4.49
C THR A 10 6.17 9.19 4.48
N VAL A 11 5.49 9.07 3.34
CA VAL A 11 4.31 8.21 3.20
C VAL A 11 4.71 6.74 3.35
N LEU A 12 5.79 6.28 2.74
CA LEU A 12 6.31 4.91 2.89
C LEU A 12 6.62 4.56 4.34
N ALA A 13 7.24 5.48 5.09
CA ALA A 13 7.53 5.29 6.51
C ALA A 13 6.24 5.11 7.32
N LYS A 14 5.21 5.93 7.06
CA LYS A 14 3.90 5.81 7.72
C LYS A 14 3.17 4.52 7.35
N VAL A 15 3.22 4.10 6.10
CA VAL A 15 2.64 2.82 5.66
C VAL A 15 3.29 1.66 6.41
N ARG A 16 4.62 1.64 6.52
CA ARG A 16 5.35 0.61 7.27
C ARG A 16 4.98 0.61 8.75
N ASP A 17 4.80 1.80 9.35
CA ASP A 17 4.38 1.94 10.73
C ASP A 17 2.97 1.36 10.96
N VAL A 18 2.01 1.68 10.08
CA VAL A 18 0.64 1.12 10.08
C VAL A 18 0.67 -0.39 9.98
N LEU A 19 1.40 -0.95 9.01
CA LEU A 19 1.49 -2.41 8.80
C LEU A 19 2.18 -3.14 9.96
N SER A 20 3.06 -2.46 10.70
CA SER A 20 3.71 -3.01 11.89
C SER A 20 2.84 -2.93 13.15
N THR A 21 1.93 -1.94 13.20
CA THR A 21 1.07 -1.67 14.35
C THR A 21 -0.24 -2.45 14.28
N TYR A 22 -0.80 -2.58 13.08
CA TYR A 22 -2.10 -3.18 12.83
C TYR A 22 -1.96 -4.45 11.98
N HIS A 23 -2.74 -5.47 12.35
CA HIS A 23 -2.69 -6.77 11.70
C HIS A 23 -4.05 -7.22 11.17
N THR A 24 -5.11 -6.43 11.34
CA THR A 24 -6.43 -6.73 10.76
C THR A 24 -6.66 -5.88 9.54
N ARG A 25 -7.36 -6.46 8.55
CA ARG A 25 -7.76 -5.78 7.32
C ARG A 25 -8.39 -4.43 7.62
N ASP A 26 -9.41 -4.40 8.47
CA ASP A 26 -10.21 -3.19 8.70
C ASP A 26 -9.39 -2.08 9.35
N ALA A 27 -8.49 -2.43 10.28
CA ALA A 27 -7.63 -1.45 10.93
C ALA A 27 -6.58 -0.89 9.96
N VAL A 28 -5.89 -1.77 9.22
CA VAL A 28 -4.91 -1.34 8.21
C VAL A 28 -5.58 -0.49 7.13
N PHE A 29 -6.75 -0.92 6.63
CA PHE A 29 -7.50 -0.21 5.61
C PHE A 29 -7.90 1.21 6.07
N SER A 30 -8.47 1.32 7.27
CA SER A 30 -8.91 2.61 7.82
C SER A 30 -7.75 3.59 7.97
N GLU A 31 -6.59 3.11 8.44
CA GLU A 31 -5.40 3.95 8.63
C GLU A 31 -4.79 4.36 7.29
N LEU A 32 -4.76 3.45 6.30
CA LEU A 32 -4.33 3.79 4.95
C LEU A 32 -5.27 4.82 4.29
N GLU A 33 -6.59 4.72 4.49
CA GLU A 33 -7.54 5.74 4.02
C GLU A 33 -7.28 7.12 4.65
N ILE A 34 -6.96 7.18 5.95
CA ILE A 34 -6.57 8.43 6.63
C ILE A 34 -5.29 9.02 6.02
N LEU A 35 -4.36 8.16 5.57
CA LEU A 35 -3.16 8.58 4.85
C LEU A 35 -3.41 8.98 3.39
N GLY A 36 -4.66 8.90 2.92
CA GLY A 36 -5.06 9.28 1.57
C GLY A 36 -4.91 8.16 0.53
N PHE A 37 -4.84 6.90 0.98
CA PHE A 37 -4.92 5.76 0.07
C PHE A 37 -6.37 5.47 -0.30
N GLU A 38 -6.59 5.14 -1.57
CA GLU A 38 -7.89 4.73 -2.11
C GLU A 38 -7.83 3.25 -2.50
N ALA A 39 -8.88 2.48 -2.19
CA ALA A 39 -9.01 1.12 -2.67
C ALA A 39 -9.24 1.10 -4.18
N ARG A 40 -8.36 0.42 -4.92
CA ARG A 40 -8.46 0.25 -6.38
C ARG A 40 -9.07 -1.08 -6.78
N ALA A 41 -8.76 -2.14 -6.04
CA ALA A 41 -9.28 -3.46 -6.30
C ALA A 41 -9.31 -4.31 -5.04
N GLU A 42 -10.29 -5.18 -4.97
CA GLU A 42 -10.38 -6.24 -3.97
C GLU A 42 -10.70 -7.54 -4.69
N HIS A 43 -9.79 -8.50 -4.61
CA HIS A 43 -9.91 -9.79 -5.26
C HIS A 43 -9.56 -10.90 -4.27
N GLY A 44 -10.60 -11.55 -3.74
CA GLY A 44 -10.44 -12.68 -2.82
C GLY A 44 -9.72 -12.28 -1.54
N ASP A 45 -8.50 -12.77 -1.39
CA ASP A 45 -7.58 -12.55 -0.28
C ASP A 45 -6.62 -11.37 -0.50
N VAL A 46 -6.78 -10.60 -1.59
CA VAL A 46 -5.88 -9.49 -1.91
C VAL A 46 -6.64 -8.17 -2.03
N ILE A 47 -6.15 -7.15 -1.33
CA ILE A 47 -6.66 -5.77 -1.39
C ILE A 47 -5.56 -4.88 -1.94
N SER A 48 -5.89 -4.12 -2.98
CA SER A 48 -5.00 -3.15 -3.61
C SER A 48 -5.45 -1.74 -3.31
N MET A 49 -4.56 -0.93 -2.74
CA MET A 49 -4.78 0.47 -2.44
C MET A 49 -3.67 1.33 -3.03
N GLU A 50 -3.99 2.56 -3.42
CA GLU A 50 -2.98 3.48 -3.93
C GLU A 50 -3.17 4.89 -3.38
N ASN A 51 -2.06 5.60 -3.22
CA ASN A 51 -2.02 7.03 -2.96
C ASN A 51 -1.45 7.70 -4.20
N THR A 52 -2.33 8.11 -5.13
CA THR A 52 -1.94 8.74 -6.39
C THR A 52 -1.10 10.02 -6.17
N PRO A 53 -1.41 10.92 -5.22
CA PRO A 53 -0.55 12.07 -4.91
C PRO A 53 0.88 11.71 -4.50
N ALA A 54 1.06 10.61 -3.77
CA ALA A 54 2.37 10.14 -3.30
C ALA A 54 3.05 9.15 -4.24
N GLU A 55 2.37 8.71 -5.31
CA GLU A 55 2.81 7.67 -6.24
C GLU A 55 3.23 6.37 -5.51
N VAL A 56 2.45 5.98 -4.48
CA VAL A 56 2.66 4.76 -3.70
C VAL A 56 1.50 3.80 -3.89
N PHE A 57 1.81 2.53 -4.05
CA PHE A 57 0.85 1.44 -4.15
C PHE A 57 1.10 0.40 -3.06
N VAL A 58 0.00 -0.10 -2.48
CA VAL A 58 0.01 -1.08 -1.39
C VAL A 58 -0.90 -2.25 -1.75
N GLN A 59 -0.37 -3.46 -1.66
CA GLN A 59 -1.13 -4.71 -1.69
C GLN A 59 -1.12 -5.31 -0.29
N LEU A 60 -2.31 -5.66 0.19
CA LEU A 60 -2.50 -6.37 1.45
C LEU A 60 -3.00 -7.77 1.12
N PHE A 61 -2.38 -8.78 1.75
CA PHE A 61 -2.82 -10.16 1.67
C PHE A 61 -3.49 -10.53 2.99
N VAL A 62 -4.77 -10.87 2.92
CA VAL A 62 -5.64 -11.11 4.06
C VAL A 62 -6.05 -12.59 4.11
N ASN A 63 -6.01 -13.19 5.30
CA ASN A 63 -6.46 -14.56 5.46
C ASN A 63 -8.00 -14.63 5.58
N GLU A 64 -8.57 -15.83 5.67
CA GLU A 64 -10.02 -16.05 5.83
C GLU A 64 -10.59 -15.46 7.14
N ARG A 65 -9.74 -15.12 8.12
CA ARG A 65 -10.13 -14.48 9.38
C ARG A 65 -10.13 -12.95 9.28
N GLY A 66 -9.67 -12.38 8.17
CA GLY A 66 -9.51 -10.95 7.97
C GLY A 66 -8.22 -10.39 8.55
N ASP A 67 -7.23 -11.22 8.90
CA ASP A 67 -5.91 -10.76 9.33
C ASP A 67 -4.99 -10.57 8.12
N VAL A 68 -4.25 -9.47 8.10
CA VAL A 68 -3.17 -9.20 7.15
C VAL A 68 -1.98 -10.06 7.54
N PHE A 69 -1.59 -10.99 6.66
CA PHE A 69 -0.43 -11.86 6.89
C PHE A 69 0.78 -11.49 6.03
N ASP A 70 0.55 -10.76 4.94
CA ASP A 70 1.60 -10.26 4.07
C ASP A 70 1.19 -8.92 3.44
N SER A 71 2.17 -8.13 3.03
CA SER A 71 1.94 -6.84 2.37
C SER A 71 3.07 -6.48 1.43
N HIS A 72 2.73 -5.92 0.28
CA HIS A 72 3.68 -5.36 -0.66
C HIS A 72 3.45 -3.86 -0.81
N VAL A 73 4.51 -3.08 -0.62
CA VAL A 73 4.50 -1.63 -0.78
C VAL A 73 5.52 -1.30 -1.86
N VAL A 74 5.07 -0.64 -2.93
CA VAL A 74 5.92 -0.26 -4.07
C VAL A 74 5.62 1.18 -4.49
N THR A 75 6.61 1.88 -5.01
CA THR A 75 6.41 3.18 -5.67
C THR A 75 6.11 3.00 -7.15
N PHE A 76 5.54 4.02 -7.80
CA PHE A 76 5.27 3.95 -9.25
C PHE A 76 6.56 3.80 -10.07
N GLU A 77 7.66 4.41 -9.63
CA GLU A 77 8.98 4.21 -10.25
C GLU A 77 9.42 2.74 -10.19
N GLU A 78 9.16 2.03 -9.10
CA GLU A 78 9.46 0.59 -8.97
C GLU A 78 8.57 -0.30 -9.86
N ILE A 79 7.35 0.15 -10.17
CA ILE A 79 6.44 -0.51 -11.12
C ILE A 79 6.95 -0.34 -12.55
N GLU A 80 7.41 0.87 -12.93
CA GLU A 80 7.98 1.14 -14.25
C GLU A 80 9.38 0.52 -14.44
N LEU A 81 10.16 0.37 -13.37
CA LEU A 81 11.52 -0.20 -13.39
C LEU A 81 11.58 -1.73 -13.46
N LYS A 82 10.44 -2.44 -13.42
CA LYS A 82 10.39 -3.86 -13.80
C LYS A 82 9.81 -3.98 -15.20
N PRO A 83 10.62 -3.89 -16.28
CA PRO A 83 10.29 -4.67 -17.44
C PRO A 83 10.19 -6.11 -16.93
N LYS A 84 9.07 -6.79 -17.23
CA LYS A 84 9.06 -8.25 -17.27
C LYS A 84 10.16 -8.65 -18.25
N GLY A 85 11.37 -8.87 -17.74
CA GLY A 85 12.47 -9.35 -18.55
C GLY A 85 12.17 -10.78 -18.98
N GLY A 86 12.22 -11.01 -20.29
CA GLY A 86 12.43 -12.34 -20.90
C GLY A 86 11.19 -13.17 -21.13
#